data_AF-A0AAE4R260-F1
#
_entry.id   AF-A0AAE4R260-F1
#
_cell.length_a   1.000
_cell.length_b   1.000
_cell.length_c   1.000
_cell.angle_alpha   90.00
_cell.angle_beta   90.00
_cell.angle_gamma   90.00
#
_symmetry.space_group_name_H-M   'P 1'
#
loop_
_entity.id
_entity.type
_entity.pdbx_description
1 polymer ?
#
loop_
_entity_poly.entity_id
_entity_poly.type
_entity_poly.pdbx_seq_one_letter_code
_entity_poly.pdbx_strand_id
1 'polypeptide(L)'
;MTDFWEARPVLRHIRDYARASGAGPVAVLAGVIGNAIASTDPDLQLPDGGSLNLCIAFVGQSGAGKGRGERAAQHAVRFPRGGNVERWSIGSGEGLAALFATDKDGNQACRSAVIDVHEVDGLAALAKRQGSTIMSTIRQVWSGEPIGQLNAAARRYAPAHSYRAIISVGVQPERAEALLGDRAGTAQRTLWVPVSDPDAPRARPPLPDPISVDVDGVGGTIDIPDIARDALAEHRWHVLTDSGEVDPLDGHAMFTRLKVAAGFMLLDGRTDAITDEDWKLAGALMRRSTRTREQIQTVMSDAARRSNRAKAHAVAERDEVVSERKLERAKAGVLRWLERDGELPRNELRSRARSDWRDQVSAALADLVANGTVTEIRVDRGTRYRLAGRSTLDRGSTHENPSSEGVDRASTLDPSAAKSPGETIPGDTTENTPGLTPRVLEILNQEH
;
A
#
# COMPACT_ATOMS: atom_id res chain seq x y z
N MET A 1 17.46 -32.23 -12.79
CA MET A 1 16.92 -30.89 -13.04
C MET A 1 18.09 -29.93 -13.04
N THR A 2 18.43 -29.37 -14.19
CA THR A 2 19.40 -28.28 -14.31
C THR A 2 18.98 -27.15 -13.37
N ASP A 3 19.90 -26.62 -12.57
CA ASP A 3 19.66 -25.44 -11.74
C ASP A 3 19.15 -24.30 -12.64
N PHE A 4 18.04 -23.64 -12.27
CA PHE A 4 17.36 -22.61 -13.06
C PHE A 4 18.33 -21.53 -13.55
N TRP A 5 19.29 -21.14 -12.69
CA TRP A 5 20.28 -20.13 -13.01
C TRP A 5 21.39 -20.63 -13.93
N GLU A 6 21.64 -21.94 -13.96
CA GLU A 6 22.65 -22.56 -14.83
C GLU A 6 22.09 -22.95 -16.20
N ALA A 7 20.77 -22.79 -16.42
CA ALA A 7 20.12 -23.12 -17.68
C ALA A 7 20.68 -22.30 -18.86
N ARG A 8 21.05 -21.03 -18.62
CA ARG A 8 21.62 -20.14 -19.65
C ARG A 8 22.73 -19.25 -19.11
N PRO A 9 23.73 -18.88 -19.93
CA PRO A 9 24.77 -17.94 -19.54
C PRO A 9 24.22 -16.59 -19.04
N VAL A 10 23.17 -16.06 -19.68
CA VAL A 10 22.53 -14.79 -19.29
C VAL A 10 21.90 -14.87 -17.90
N LEU A 11 21.31 -16.01 -17.52
CA LEU A 11 20.69 -16.20 -16.21
C LEU A 11 21.75 -16.30 -15.11
N ARG A 12 22.81 -17.07 -15.36
CA ARG A 12 23.97 -17.13 -14.45
C ARG A 12 24.56 -15.74 -14.23
N HIS A 13 24.78 -14.99 -15.31
CA HIS A 13 25.26 -13.61 -15.25
C HIS A 13 24.36 -12.72 -14.39
N ILE A 14 23.04 -12.75 -14.61
CA ILE A 14 22.07 -11.96 -13.83
C ILE A 14 22.12 -12.33 -12.34
N ARG A 15 22.20 -13.62 -12.00
CA ARG A 15 22.33 -14.08 -10.60
C ARG A 15 23.61 -13.54 -9.97
N ASP A 16 24.73 -13.69 -10.65
CA ASP A 16 26.04 -13.33 -10.12
C ASP A 16 26.16 -11.81 -9.96
N TYR A 17 25.64 -11.04 -10.92
CA TYR A 17 25.53 -9.58 -10.84
C TYR A 17 24.64 -9.13 -9.68
N ALA A 18 23.49 -9.79 -9.49
CA ALA A 18 22.57 -9.50 -8.38
C ALA A 18 23.25 -9.70 -7.02
N ARG A 19 23.92 -10.84 -6.84
CA ARG A 19 24.64 -11.17 -5.59
C ARG A 19 25.80 -10.23 -5.32
N ALA A 20 26.58 -9.88 -6.33
CA ALA A 20 27.64 -8.88 -6.22
C ALA A 20 27.09 -7.49 -5.84
N SER A 21 25.90 -7.14 -6.33
CA SER A 21 25.20 -5.89 -6.01
C SER A 21 24.47 -5.91 -4.66
N GLY A 22 24.41 -7.05 -3.98
CA GLY A 22 23.63 -7.23 -2.75
C GLY A 22 22.12 -7.10 -2.99
N ALA A 23 21.64 -7.60 -4.13
CA ALA A 23 20.24 -7.63 -4.52
C ALA A 23 19.76 -9.08 -4.75
N GLY A 24 18.45 -9.32 -4.59
CA GLY A 24 17.86 -10.63 -4.85
C GLY A 24 17.88 -11.01 -6.34
N PRO A 25 18.44 -12.18 -6.73
CA PRO A 25 18.51 -12.59 -8.14
C PRO A 25 17.18 -12.58 -8.89
N VAL A 26 16.08 -13.00 -8.24
CA VAL A 26 14.75 -13.03 -8.88
C VAL A 26 14.23 -11.63 -9.19
N ALA A 27 14.42 -10.69 -8.27
CA ALA A 27 14.08 -9.29 -8.49
C ALA A 27 14.90 -8.71 -9.66
N VAL A 28 16.21 -8.93 -9.68
CA VAL A 28 17.05 -8.46 -10.78
C VAL A 28 16.59 -9.06 -12.11
N LEU A 29 16.35 -10.38 -12.19
CA LEU A 29 15.85 -11.03 -13.40
C LEU A 29 14.54 -10.40 -13.90
N ALA A 30 13.56 -10.19 -13.02
CA ALA A 30 12.29 -9.60 -13.41
C ALA A 30 12.45 -8.16 -13.91
N GLY A 31 13.30 -7.36 -13.25
CA GLY A 31 13.65 -6.02 -13.71
C GLY A 31 14.35 -6.04 -15.08
N VAL A 32 15.25 -6.98 -15.32
CA VAL A 32 15.96 -7.12 -16.61
C VAL A 32 14.98 -7.55 -17.70
N ILE A 33 14.04 -8.46 -17.42
CA ILE A 33 12.94 -8.81 -18.34
C ILE A 33 12.10 -7.57 -18.66
N GLY A 34 11.75 -6.78 -17.65
CA GLY A 34 11.03 -5.52 -17.84
C GLY A 34 11.80 -4.58 -18.77
N ASN A 35 13.08 -4.35 -18.50
CA ASN A 35 13.93 -3.50 -19.33
C ASN A 35 14.04 -4.03 -20.78
N ALA A 36 14.23 -5.35 -20.96
CA ALA A 36 14.28 -5.97 -22.28
C ALA A 36 13.00 -5.75 -23.08
N ILE A 37 11.84 -5.97 -22.45
CA ILE A 37 10.53 -5.72 -23.07
C ILE A 37 10.36 -4.24 -23.39
N ALA A 38 10.77 -3.35 -22.48
CA ALA A 38 10.65 -1.91 -22.69
C ALA A 38 11.57 -1.38 -23.81
N SER A 39 12.63 -2.10 -24.15
CA SER A 39 13.52 -1.80 -25.27
C SER A 39 12.94 -2.19 -26.65
N THR A 40 11.82 -2.90 -26.70
CA THR A 40 11.16 -3.30 -27.97
C THR A 40 10.15 -2.26 -28.45
N ASP A 41 9.85 -2.28 -29.75
CA ASP A 41 8.79 -1.43 -30.31
C ASP A 41 7.40 -1.94 -29.82
N PRO A 42 6.43 -1.05 -29.53
CA PRO A 42 5.05 -1.43 -29.21
C PRO A 42 4.40 -2.42 -30.19
N ASP A 43 4.81 -2.41 -31.46
CA ASP A 43 4.28 -3.30 -32.50
C ASP A 43 4.77 -4.75 -32.37
N LEU A 44 5.79 -5.04 -31.55
CA LEU A 44 6.15 -6.40 -31.16
C LEU A 44 5.10 -6.99 -30.23
N GLN A 45 4.38 -8.00 -30.71
CA GLN A 45 3.20 -8.53 -30.07
C GLN A 45 3.23 -10.05 -30.01
N LEU A 46 2.61 -10.59 -28.97
CA LEU A 46 2.21 -11.99 -28.91
C LEU A 46 1.09 -12.26 -29.94
N PRO A 47 0.77 -13.53 -30.23
CA PRO A 47 -0.36 -13.87 -31.08
C PRO A 47 -1.67 -13.19 -30.64
N ASP A 48 -2.58 -13.02 -31.61
CA ASP A 48 -3.88 -12.36 -31.44
C ASP A 48 -3.81 -10.89 -30.96
N GLY A 49 -2.70 -10.20 -31.25
CA GLY A 49 -2.51 -8.78 -30.90
C GLY A 49 -2.14 -8.57 -29.45
N GLY A 50 -1.46 -9.53 -28.82
CA GLY A 50 -1.15 -9.45 -27.40
C GLY A 50 0.03 -8.52 -27.09
N SER A 51 -0.20 -7.40 -26.39
CA SER A 51 0.90 -6.52 -25.97
C SER A 51 1.86 -7.19 -24.98
N LEU A 52 3.16 -6.90 -25.07
CA LEU A 52 4.17 -7.32 -24.10
C LEU A 52 4.20 -6.48 -22.80
N ASN A 53 3.39 -5.43 -22.70
CA ASN A 53 3.34 -4.56 -21.51
C ASN A 53 3.21 -5.38 -20.21
N LEU A 54 4.00 -5.07 -19.19
CA LEU A 54 4.15 -5.92 -18.01
C LEU A 54 4.02 -5.11 -16.72
N CYS A 55 3.37 -5.70 -15.72
CA CYS A 55 3.33 -5.16 -14.36
C CYS A 55 4.15 -6.07 -13.45
N ILE A 56 5.08 -5.50 -12.68
CA ILE A 56 6.00 -6.23 -11.81
C ILE A 56 5.89 -5.67 -10.40
N ALA A 57 5.60 -6.54 -9.42
CA ALA A 57 5.60 -6.20 -8.01
C ALA A 57 6.86 -6.73 -7.32
N PHE A 58 7.71 -5.82 -6.84
CA PHE A 58 8.91 -6.11 -6.06
C PHE A 58 8.57 -6.21 -4.57
N VAL A 59 8.49 -7.43 -4.07
CA VAL A 59 7.93 -7.75 -2.76
C VAL A 59 9.03 -7.89 -1.73
N GLY A 60 8.97 -7.05 -0.70
CA GLY A 60 9.90 -7.09 0.42
C GLY A 60 9.49 -6.14 1.53
N GLN A 61 9.99 -6.38 2.74
CA GLN A 61 9.84 -5.44 3.84
C GLN A 61 10.52 -4.10 3.55
N SER A 62 10.22 -3.08 4.35
CA SER A 62 10.97 -1.83 4.27
C SER A 62 12.47 -2.08 4.44
N GLY A 63 13.29 -1.46 3.59
CA GLY A 63 14.74 -1.67 3.58
C GLY A 63 15.23 -3.00 2.96
N ALA A 64 14.35 -3.90 2.50
CA ALA A 64 14.72 -5.22 1.99
C ALA A 64 15.45 -5.23 0.62
N GLY A 65 15.72 -4.06 0.03
CA GLY A 65 16.51 -3.95 -1.21
C GLY A 65 15.71 -3.87 -2.52
N LYS A 66 14.45 -3.41 -2.50
CA LYS A 66 13.62 -3.19 -3.71
C LYS A 66 14.34 -2.34 -4.77
N GLY A 67 14.74 -1.13 -4.38
CA GLY A 67 15.49 -0.23 -5.27
C GLY A 67 16.89 -0.76 -5.64
N ARG A 68 17.51 -1.63 -4.82
CA ARG A 68 18.77 -2.29 -5.19
C ARG A 68 18.56 -3.29 -6.33
N GLY A 69 17.47 -4.06 -6.29
CA GLY A 69 17.09 -4.98 -7.35
C GLY A 69 16.82 -4.26 -8.67
N GLU A 70 16.02 -3.19 -8.63
CA GLU A 70 15.72 -2.37 -9.82
C GLU A 70 16.99 -1.72 -10.39
N ARG A 71 17.84 -1.13 -9.55
CA ARG A 71 19.10 -0.53 -9.99
C ARG A 71 20.07 -1.57 -10.56
N ALA A 72 20.19 -2.74 -9.95
CA ALA A 72 21.02 -3.81 -10.49
C ALA A 72 20.50 -4.27 -11.85
N ALA A 73 19.17 -4.35 -12.04
CA ALA A 73 18.58 -4.72 -13.31
C ALA A 73 18.85 -3.71 -14.45
N GLN A 74 19.00 -2.42 -14.14
CA GLN A 74 19.37 -1.39 -15.12
C GLN A 74 20.80 -1.51 -15.63
N HIS A 75 21.67 -2.18 -14.87
CA HIS A 75 23.10 -2.24 -15.18
C HIS A 75 23.60 -3.64 -15.51
N ALA A 76 22.92 -4.70 -15.08
CA ALA A 76 23.33 -6.08 -15.33
C ALA A 76 23.38 -6.42 -16.82
N VAL A 77 22.40 -5.92 -17.58
CA VAL A 77 22.27 -6.10 -19.03
C VAL A 77 21.98 -4.75 -19.68
N ARG A 78 22.71 -4.44 -20.74
CA ARG A 78 22.56 -3.21 -21.55
C ARG A 78 21.82 -3.54 -22.85
N PHE A 79 20.89 -2.67 -23.21
CA PHE A 79 20.11 -2.73 -24.45
C PHE A 79 20.47 -1.49 -25.32
N PRO A 80 21.45 -1.61 -26.26
CA PRO A 80 22.20 -0.46 -26.79
C PRO A 80 21.45 0.47 -27.77
N ARG A 81 20.47 -0.02 -28.52
CA ARG A 81 19.75 0.67 -29.60
C ARG A 81 18.36 1.19 -29.20
N GLY A 82 17.95 0.98 -27.95
CA GLY A 82 16.79 1.57 -27.27
C GLY A 82 17.20 2.30 -25.98
N GLY A 83 18.47 2.71 -25.93
CA GLY A 83 19.21 3.09 -24.74
C GLY A 83 18.56 4.18 -23.89
N ASN A 84 18.26 3.79 -22.64
CA ASN A 84 17.56 4.52 -21.60
C ASN A 84 16.07 4.70 -21.87
N VAL A 85 15.33 3.59 -21.86
CA VAL A 85 13.88 3.65 -21.63
C VAL A 85 13.62 4.56 -20.44
N GLU A 86 12.90 5.64 -20.70
CA GLU A 86 12.67 6.68 -19.72
C GLU A 86 11.87 6.12 -18.53
N ARG A 87 12.30 6.51 -17.34
CA ARG A 87 11.67 6.10 -16.09
C ARG A 87 10.86 7.26 -15.53
N TRP A 88 9.57 7.01 -15.30
CA TRP A 88 8.62 8.01 -14.86
C TRP A 88 7.95 7.60 -13.56
N SER A 89 7.77 8.55 -12.65
CA SER A 89 6.93 8.32 -11.47
C SER A 89 5.47 8.24 -11.85
N ILE A 90 4.70 7.39 -11.16
CA ILE A 90 3.27 7.29 -11.41
C ILE A 90 2.50 8.55 -10.97
N GLY A 91 1.51 8.93 -11.79
CA GLY A 91 0.58 10.03 -11.51
C GLY A 91 -0.89 9.57 -11.57
N SER A 92 -1.76 10.41 -12.13
CA SER A 92 -3.16 10.03 -12.41
C SER A 92 -3.26 9.14 -13.65
N GLY A 93 -4.42 8.49 -13.87
CA GLY A 93 -4.67 7.74 -15.10
C GLY A 93 -4.59 8.62 -16.35
N GLU A 94 -5.00 9.88 -16.25
CA GLU A 94 -4.85 10.87 -17.33
C GLU A 94 -3.39 11.25 -17.57
N GLY A 95 -2.59 11.42 -16.51
CA GLY A 95 -1.15 11.69 -16.63
C GLY A 95 -0.41 10.51 -17.28
N LEU A 96 -0.79 9.29 -16.91
CA LEU A 96 -0.25 8.07 -17.54
C LEU A 96 -0.61 7.99 -19.03
N ALA A 97 -1.84 8.35 -19.41
CA ALA A 97 -2.22 8.43 -20.82
C ALA A 97 -1.49 9.55 -21.57
N ALA A 98 -1.30 10.71 -20.94
CA ALA A 98 -0.60 11.85 -21.53
C ALA A 98 0.85 11.53 -21.90
N LEU A 99 1.51 10.64 -21.14
CA LEU A 99 2.88 10.18 -21.43
C LEU A 99 3.00 9.54 -22.82
N PHE A 100 1.96 8.82 -23.25
CA PHE A 100 1.96 8.05 -24.49
C PHE A 100 1.09 8.66 -25.59
N ALA A 101 0.34 9.73 -25.29
CA ALA A 101 -0.51 10.38 -26.26
C ALA A 101 0.33 11.17 -27.27
N THR A 102 -0.16 11.21 -28.51
CA THR A 102 0.36 12.12 -29.53
C THR A 102 -0.34 13.46 -29.40
N ASP A 103 0.42 14.53 -29.27
CA ASP A 103 -0.11 15.89 -29.21
C ASP A 103 -0.65 16.36 -30.58
N LYS A 104 -1.22 17.57 -30.60
CA LYS A 104 -1.79 18.18 -31.83
C LYS A 104 -0.76 18.39 -32.94
N ASP A 105 0.51 18.49 -32.57
CA ASP A 105 1.63 18.76 -33.46
C ASP A 105 2.30 17.45 -33.94
N GLY A 106 1.76 16.29 -33.54
CA GLY A 106 2.25 14.98 -33.93
C GLY A 106 3.37 14.43 -33.04
N ASN A 107 3.72 15.11 -31.94
CA ASN A 107 4.79 14.67 -31.06
C ASN A 107 4.24 13.72 -29.99
N GLN A 108 4.98 12.65 -29.71
CA GLN A 108 4.73 11.73 -28.61
C GLN A 108 5.86 11.87 -27.59
N ALA A 109 5.53 12.05 -26.30
CA ALA A 109 6.56 12.22 -25.27
C ALA A 109 7.39 10.95 -25.10
N CYS A 110 6.72 9.80 -24.93
CA CYS A 110 7.37 8.51 -24.91
C CYS A 110 6.61 7.50 -25.77
N ARG A 111 7.33 6.70 -26.57
CA ARG A 111 6.77 5.50 -27.21
C ARG A 111 6.91 4.27 -26.32
N SER A 112 7.97 4.25 -25.50
CA SER A 112 8.21 3.24 -24.48
C SER A 112 8.62 3.90 -23.17
N ALA A 113 8.12 3.38 -22.04
CA ALA A 113 8.49 3.87 -20.71
C ALA A 113 8.45 2.77 -19.64
N VAL A 114 9.27 2.95 -18.61
CA VAL A 114 9.11 2.25 -17.34
C VAL A 114 8.48 3.22 -16.34
N ILE A 115 7.37 2.83 -15.73
CA ILE A 115 6.66 3.60 -14.73
C ILE A 115 6.99 3.01 -13.36
N ASP A 116 7.77 3.74 -12.58
CA ASP A 116 8.24 3.32 -11.27
C ASP A 116 7.30 3.83 -10.16
N VAL A 117 6.82 2.90 -9.33
CA VAL A 117 6.04 3.14 -8.12
C VAL A 117 6.86 2.65 -6.94
N HIS A 118 7.65 3.53 -6.34
CA HIS A 118 8.59 3.15 -5.28
C HIS A 118 7.92 2.44 -4.09
N GLU A 119 6.72 2.87 -3.72
CA GLU A 119 5.92 2.23 -2.69
C GLU A 119 4.45 2.12 -3.09
N VAL A 120 3.87 0.93 -2.85
CA VAL A 120 2.46 0.62 -3.13
C VAL A 120 1.47 1.58 -2.45
N ASP A 121 1.85 2.22 -1.35
CA ASP A 121 1.01 3.22 -0.65
C ASP A 121 0.77 4.47 -1.47
N GLY A 122 1.75 4.90 -2.26
CA GLY A 122 1.59 6.03 -3.18
C GLY A 122 0.53 5.73 -4.23
N LEU A 123 0.56 4.51 -4.79
CA LEU A 123 -0.48 4.03 -5.70
C LEU A 123 -1.84 3.89 -5.00
N ALA A 124 -1.86 3.38 -3.77
CA ALA A 124 -3.09 3.25 -2.98
C ALA A 124 -3.73 4.63 -2.71
N ALA A 125 -2.92 5.64 -2.41
CA ALA A 125 -3.37 7.01 -2.21
C ALA A 125 -3.94 7.60 -3.50
N LEU A 126 -3.29 7.38 -4.65
CA LEU A 126 -3.78 7.81 -5.96
C LEU A 126 -5.11 7.13 -6.32
N ALA A 127 -5.26 5.83 -6.03
CA ALA A 127 -6.47 5.07 -6.28
C ALA A 127 -7.66 5.51 -5.41
N LYS A 128 -7.41 5.95 -4.17
CA LYS A 128 -8.46 6.42 -3.24
C LYS A 128 -9.02 7.80 -3.56
N ARG A 129 -8.39 8.58 -4.46
CA ARG A 129 -8.92 9.89 -4.87
C ARG A 129 -10.27 9.73 -5.55
N GLN A 130 -11.21 10.61 -5.22
CA GLN A 130 -12.53 10.62 -5.86
C GLN A 130 -12.37 10.84 -7.37
N GLY A 131 -13.01 9.97 -8.17
CA GLY A 131 -12.90 10.01 -9.64
C GLY A 131 -11.60 9.44 -10.22
N SER A 132 -10.73 8.82 -9.41
CA SER A 132 -9.48 8.24 -9.90
C SER A 132 -9.71 7.07 -10.86
N THR A 133 -9.04 7.11 -12.01
CA THR A 133 -9.06 6.05 -13.03
C THR A 133 -7.77 5.23 -13.04
N ILE A 134 -6.83 5.47 -12.12
CA ILE A 134 -5.47 4.93 -12.22
C ILE A 134 -5.44 3.39 -12.27
N MET A 135 -6.21 2.70 -11.42
CA MET A 135 -6.23 1.23 -11.40
C MET A 135 -6.82 0.63 -12.68
N SER A 136 -7.87 1.24 -13.24
CA SER A 136 -8.39 0.86 -14.56
C SER A 136 -7.38 1.12 -15.67
N THR A 137 -6.71 2.27 -15.65
CA THR A 137 -5.70 2.61 -16.66
C THR A 137 -4.50 1.66 -16.60
N ILE A 138 -4.04 1.26 -15.40
CA ILE A 138 -2.99 0.25 -15.23
C ILE A 138 -3.38 -1.09 -15.90
N ARG A 139 -4.63 -1.54 -15.73
CA ARG A 139 -5.11 -2.77 -16.38
C ARG A 139 -5.18 -2.65 -17.90
N GLN A 140 -5.65 -1.50 -18.41
CA GLN A 140 -5.67 -1.20 -19.84
C GLN A 140 -4.25 -1.17 -20.42
N VAL A 141 -3.32 -0.51 -19.73
CA VAL A 141 -1.88 -0.49 -20.07
C VAL A 141 -1.33 -1.90 -20.17
N TRP A 142 -1.61 -2.75 -19.19
CA TRP A 142 -1.18 -4.14 -19.23
C TRP A 142 -1.75 -4.88 -20.45
N SER A 143 -3.01 -4.68 -20.81
CA SER A 143 -3.61 -5.30 -22.00
C SER A 143 -3.09 -4.70 -23.32
N GLY A 144 -2.55 -3.48 -23.31
CA GLY A 144 -2.26 -2.70 -24.52
C GLY A 144 -3.50 -2.05 -25.12
N GLU A 145 -4.57 -1.90 -24.34
CA GLU A 145 -5.81 -1.23 -24.71
C GLU A 145 -5.61 0.28 -24.94
N PRO A 146 -6.54 0.96 -25.64
CA PRO A 146 -6.47 2.41 -25.73
C PRO A 146 -6.65 3.04 -24.35
N ILE A 147 -5.83 4.05 -24.04
CA ILE A 147 -5.88 4.77 -22.75
C ILE A 147 -6.10 6.25 -22.95
N GLY A 148 -6.69 6.87 -21.93
CA GLY A 148 -6.96 8.29 -21.89
C GLY A 148 -8.40 8.64 -22.28
N GLN A 149 -8.70 9.94 -22.28
CA GLN A 149 -10.05 10.45 -22.46
C GLN A 149 -10.12 11.31 -23.73
N LEU A 150 -11.30 11.32 -24.35
CA LEU A 150 -11.60 12.19 -25.49
C LEU A 150 -12.25 13.47 -24.97
N ASN A 151 -11.44 14.44 -24.58
CA ASN A 151 -11.86 15.80 -24.24
C ASN A 151 -11.38 16.79 -25.31
N ALA A 152 -12.25 17.72 -25.70
CA ALA A 152 -12.02 18.63 -26.82
C ALA A 152 -10.84 19.62 -26.61
N ALA A 153 -10.43 19.86 -25.36
CA ALA A 153 -9.39 20.83 -25.01
C ALA A 153 -7.96 20.25 -24.98
N ALA A 154 -7.79 18.94 -24.79
CA ALA A 154 -6.47 18.29 -24.76
C ALA A 154 -6.62 16.81 -25.14
N ARG A 155 -6.12 16.42 -26.32
CA ARG A 155 -6.23 15.03 -26.81
C ARG A 155 -5.21 14.13 -26.10
N ARG A 156 -5.49 13.75 -24.86
CA ARG A 156 -4.69 12.78 -24.08
C ARG A 156 -5.18 11.38 -24.38
N TYR A 157 -4.99 10.93 -25.63
CA TYR A 157 -5.41 9.61 -26.10
C TYR A 157 -4.22 8.87 -26.69
N ALA A 158 -3.90 7.70 -26.13
CA ALA A 158 -2.94 6.78 -26.72
C ALA A 158 -3.70 5.58 -27.29
N PRO A 159 -3.63 5.34 -28.62
CA PRO A 159 -4.27 4.19 -29.25
C PRO A 159 -3.81 2.84 -28.69
N ALA A 160 -4.61 1.80 -28.96
CA ALA A 160 -4.21 0.43 -28.66
C ALA A 160 -2.88 0.10 -29.36
N HIS A 161 -1.99 -0.58 -28.65
CA HIS A 161 -0.68 -1.03 -29.16
C HIS A 161 0.25 0.09 -29.72
N SER A 162 -0.02 1.37 -29.45
CA SER A 162 0.86 2.47 -29.86
C SER A 162 1.95 2.80 -28.83
N TYR A 163 2.01 2.04 -27.75
CA TYR A 163 2.92 2.29 -26.62
C TYR A 163 3.38 1.01 -25.94
N ARG A 164 4.59 1.09 -25.37
CA ARG A 164 5.24 0.03 -24.60
C ARG A 164 5.41 0.53 -23.17
N ALA A 165 4.94 -0.25 -22.20
CA ALA A 165 4.94 0.17 -20.81
C ALA A 165 5.26 -0.98 -19.86
N ILE A 166 6.19 -0.72 -18.95
CA ILE A 166 6.44 -1.57 -17.79
C ILE A 166 6.04 -0.80 -16.55
N ILE A 167 5.22 -1.40 -15.70
CA ILE A 167 4.86 -0.80 -14.41
C ILE A 167 5.62 -1.56 -13.33
N SER A 168 6.56 -0.90 -12.66
CA SER A 168 7.29 -1.42 -11.52
C SER A 168 6.65 -0.93 -10.23
N VAL A 169 6.34 -1.83 -9.29
CA VAL A 169 5.76 -1.46 -7.99
C VAL A 169 6.52 -2.09 -6.83
N GLY A 170 7.06 -1.26 -5.94
CA GLY A 170 7.61 -1.69 -4.67
C GLY A 170 6.50 -2.04 -3.67
N VAL A 171 6.35 -3.33 -3.35
CA VAL A 171 5.26 -3.82 -2.48
C VAL A 171 5.79 -4.24 -1.12
N GLN A 172 5.26 -3.65 -0.05
CA GLN A 172 5.43 -4.17 1.31
C GLN A 172 4.33 -5.20 1.56
N PRO A 173 4.62 -6.42 2.04
CA PRO A 173 3.61 -7.48 2.19
C PRO A 173 2.37 -7.05 2.97
N GLU A 174 2.54 -6.33 4.09
CA GLU A 174 1.41 -5.87 4.92
C GLU A 174 0.55 -4.78 4.25
N ARG A 175 1.05 -4.15 3.18
CA ARG A 175 0.38 -3.04 2.46
C ARG A 175 -0.07 -3.41 1.05
N ALA A 176 0.01 -4.68 0.69
CA ALA A 176 -0.30 -5.17 -0.65
C ALA A 176 -1.80 -5.12 -1.01
N GLU A 177 -2.67 -4.74 -0.08
CA GLU A 177 -4.13 -4.66 -0.27
C GLU A 177 -4.53 -3.80 -1.48
N ALA A 178 -3.80 -2.73 -1.78
CA ALA A 178 -4.10 -1.86 -2.92
C ALA A 178 -4.06 -2.60 -4.28
N LEU A 179 -3.25 -3.66 -4.39
CA LEU A 179 -3.12 -4.47 -5.58
C LEU A 179 -3.87 -5.81 -5.45
N LEU A 180 -3.78 -6.46 -4.30
CA LEU A 180 -4.40 -7.77 -4.05
C LEU A 180 -5.91 -7.70 -3.78
N GLY A 181 -6.38 -6.62 -3.18
CA GLY A 181 -7.80 -6.41 -2.87
C GLY A 181 -8.62 -5.94 -4.06
N ASP A 182 -7.98 -5.56 -5.17
CA ASP A 182 -8.67 -5.12 -6.38
C ASP A 182 -9.35 -6.29 -7.10
N ARG A 183 -10.68 -6.35 -6.94
CA ARG A 183 -11.54 -7.38 -7.54
C ARG A 183 -11.64 -7.31 -9.06
N ALA A 184 -11.18 -6.21 -9.68
CA ALA A 184 -11.14 -6.08 -11.13
C ALA A 184 -9.93 -6.81 -11.79
N GLY A 185 -9.12 -7.50 -10.97
CA GLY A 185 -8.12 -8.45 -11.44
C GLY A 185 -6.73 -7.85 -11.70
N THR A 186 -6.35 -6.77 -11.01
CA THR A 186 -4.97 -6.26 -11.08
C THR A 186 -3.98 -7.30 -10.56
N ALA A 187 -4.31 -8.01 -9.48
CA ALA A 187 -3.43 -9.03 -8.92
C ALA A 187 -3.04 -10.15 -9.91
N GLN A 188 -3.98 -10.51 -10.79
CA GLN A 188 -3.85 -11.58 -11.80
C GLN A 188 -2.92 -11.18 -12.95
N ARG A 189 -2.72 -9.87 -13.14
CA ARG A 189 -1.92 -9.25 -14.20
C ARG A 189 -0.52 -8.86 -13.73
N THR A 190 -0.20 -9.10 -12.46
CA THR A 190 1.05 -8.68 -11.85
C THR A 190 1.99 -9.87 -11.69
N LEU A 191 3.23 -9.71 -12.14
CA LEU A 191 4.33 -10.62 -11.81
C LEU A 191 4.88 -10.26 -10.42
N TRP A 192 4.63 -11.10 -9.42
CA TRP A 192 5.08 -10.90 -8.06
C TRP A 192 6.47 -11.50 -7.90
N VAL A 193 7.46 -10.74 -7.41
CA VAL A 193 8.82 -11.26 -7.23
C VAL A 193 9.39 -10.90 -5.87
N PRO A 194 10.01 -11.86 -5.16
CA PRO A 194 10.66 -11.58 -3.91
C PRO A 194 11.96 -10.82 -4.17
N VAL A 195 12.26 -9.84 -3.32
CA VAL A 195 13.56 -9.14 -3.35
C VAL A 195 14.63 -9.83 -2.49
N SER A 196 14.24 -10.85 -1.72
CA SER A 196 15.14 -11.65 -0.90
C SER A 196 15.91 -12.69 -1.71
N ASP A 197 17.10 -13.04 -1.23
CA ASP A 197 17.89 -14.19 -1.69
C ASP A 197 18.26 -15.04 -0.46
N PRO A 198 17.53 -16.13 -0.19
CA PRO A 198 17.86 -17.06 0.89
C PRO A 198 19.26 -17.67 0.76
N ASP A 199 19.78 -17.74 -0.47
CA ASP A 199 21.06 -18.35 -0.81
C ASP A 199 22.15 -17.27 -1.05
N ALA A 200 21.95 -16.05 -0.54
CA ALA A 200 22.91 -14.96 -0.68
C ALA A 200 24.26 -15.32 -0.03
N PRO A 201 25.38 -15.13 -0.74
CA PRO A 201 26.70 -15.37 -0.17
C PRO A 201 27.00 -14.33 0.92
N ARG A 202 27.66 -14.75 2.01
CA ARG A 202 28.05 -13.84 3.12
C ARG A 202 29.04 -12.77 2.66
N ALA A 203 30.03 -13.17 1.87
CA ALA A 203 30.96 -12.25 1.22
C ALA A 203 30.43 -11.95 -0.19
N ARG A 204 30.37 -10.66 -0.55
CA ARG A 204 29.93 -10.27 -1.89
C ARG A 204 30.97 -10.73 -2.92
N PRO A 205 30.57 -11.45 -3.99
CA PRO A 205 31.48 -11.75 -5.08
C PRO A 205 31.86 -10.48 -5.85
N PRO A 206 32.93 -10.52 -6.66
CA PRO A 206 33.26 -9.43 -7.57
C PRO A 206 32.08 -9.10 -8.50
N LEU A 207 31.88 -7.81 -8.77
CA LEU A 207 30.84 -7.36 -9.70
C LEU A 207 31.24 -7.73 -11.13
N PRO A 208 30.45 -8.56 -11.85
CA PRO A 208 30.72 -8.85 -13.25
C PRO A 208 30.50 -7.61 -14.12
N ASP A 209 31.21 -7.53 -15.25
CA ASP A 209 30.96 -6.48 -16.25
C ASP A 209 29.58 -6.66 -16.89
N PRO A 210 28.83 -5.58 -17.16
CA PRO A 210 27.57 -5.65 -17.88
C PRO A 210 27.69 -6.35 -19.23
N ILE A 211 26.72 -7.21 -19.57
CA ILE A 211 26.60 -7.79 -20.91
C ILE A 211 25.65 -6.94 -21.77
N SER A 212 25.77 -7.05 -23.09
CA SER A 212 24.88 -6.37 -24.04
C SER A 212 24.02 -7.37 -24.79
N VAL A 213 22.74 -7.04 -24.94
CA VAL A 213 21.77 -7.81 -25.71
C VAL A 213 21.04 -6.85 -26.65
N ASP A 214 20.98 -7.18 -27.94
CA ASP A 214 20.35 -6.34 -28.96
C ASP A 214 18.96 -6.87 -29.29
N VAL A 215 17.93 -6.09 -28.95
CA VAL A 215 16.50 -6.41 -29.16
C VAL A 215 15.70 -5.17 -29.57
N ASP A 216 16.41 -4.11 -29.94
CA ASP A 216 15.84 -2.78 -29.99
C ASP A 216 15.09 -2.52 -31.29
N GLY A 217 13.96 -1.81 -31.19
CA GLY A 217 13.18 -1.39 -32.37
C GLY A 217 12.64 -2.55 -33.21
N VAL A 218 12.63 -3.77 -32.66
CA VAL A 218 12.06 -4.93 -33.33
C VAL A 218 10.56 -4.95 -33.10
N GLY A 219 9.84 -5.20 -34.19
CA GLY A 219 8.38 -5.26 -34.26
C GLY A 219 7.87 -6.53 -34.93
N GLY A 220 6.55 -6.73 -34.90
CA GLY A 220 5.89 -7.86 -35.54
C GLY A 220 5.25 -8.85 -34.55
N THR A 221 4.86 -10.01 -35.06
CA THR A 221 4.19 -11.03 -34.24
C THR A 221 5.17 -12.12 -33.84
N ILE A 222 5.24 -12.41 -32.54
CA ILE A 222 6.07 -13.47 -31.98
C ILE A 222 5.37 -14.82 -32.13
N ASP A 223 6.08 -15.80 -32.69
CA ASP A 223 5.62 -17.18 -32.74
C ASP A 223 5.70 -17.84 -31.36
N ILE A 224 4.74 -18.72 -31.06
CA ILE A 224 4.69 -19.47 -29.79
C ILE A 224 4.83 -20.97 -30.05
N PRO A 225 5.48 -21.73 -29.15
CA PRO A 225 5.66 -23.16 -29.32
C PRO A 225 4.33 -23.90 -29.10
N ASP A 226 4.18 -25.08 -29.69
CA ASP A 226 2.95 -25.88 -29.61
C ASP A 226 2.54 -26.15 -28.16
N ILE A 227 3.50 -26.43 -27.26
CA ILE A 227 3.23 -26.64 -25.83
C ILE A 227 2.63 -25.42 -25.12
N ALA A 228 2.86 -24.21 -25.65
CA ALA A 228 2.23 -23.00 -25.14
C ALA A 228 0.85 -22.81 -25.79
N ARG A 229 0.74 -23.06 -27.10
CA ARG A 229 -0.53 -23.00 -27.84
C ARG A 229 -1.58 -23.95 -27.23
N ASP A 230 -1.19 -25.19 -26.97
CA ASP A 230 -2.05 -26.22 -26.37
C ASP A 230 -2.49 -25.80 -24.95
N ALA A 231 -1.55 -25.32 -24.13
CA ALA A 231 -1.86 -24.85 -22.78
C ALA A 231 -2.80 -23.63 -22.78
N LEU A 232 -2.67 -22.72 -23.76
CA LEU A 232 -3.58 -21.59 -23.93
C LEU A 232 -4.98 -22.06 -24.35
N ALA A 233 -5.07 -23.00 -25.30
CA ALA A 233 -6.33 -23.55 -25.77
C ALA A 233 -7.06 -24.30 -24.65
N GLU A 234 -6.35 -25.12 -23.87
CA GLU A 234 -6.88 -25.83 -22.70
C GLU A 234 -7.37 -24.85 -21.63
N HIS A 235 -6.54 -23.86 -21.24
CA HIS A 235 -6.95 -22.83 -20.29
C HIS A 235 -8.20 -22.08 -20.78
N ARG A 236 -8.26 -21.72 -22.07
CA ARG A 236 -9.42 -21.04 -22.65
C ARG A 236 -10.66 -21.94 -22.62
N TRP A 237 -10.52 -23.23 -22.88
CA TRP A 237 -11.61 -24.20 -22.77
C TRP A 237 -12.16 -24.24 -21.34
N HIS A 238 -11.30 -24.40 -20.32
CA HIS A 238 -11.72 -24.42 -18.91
C HIS A 238 -12.46 -23.14 -18.47
N VAL A 239 -12.04 -21.98 -18.97
CA VAL A 239 -12.71 -20.69 -18.73
C VAL A 239 -14.07 -20.64 -19.42
N LEU A 240 -14.15 -21.07 -20.69
CA LEU A 240 -15.40 -21.04 -21.46
C LEU A 240 -16.45 -22.02 -20.93
N THR A 241 -16.02 -23.15 -20.38
CA THR A 241 -16.92 -24.17 -19.83
C THR A 241 -17.25 -23.97 -18.36
N ASP A 242 -16.71 -22.94 -17.71
CA ASP A 242 -16.82 -22.71 -16.26
C ASP A 242 -16.52 -23.98 -15.45
N SER A 243 -15.46 -24.69 -15.83
CA SER A 243 -15.13 -26.01 -15.25
C SER A 243 -14.79 -25.98 -13.76
N GLY A 244 -14.55 -24.80 -13.18
CA GLY A 244 -14.08 -24.62 -11.81
C GLY A 244 -12.59 -24.95 -11.59
N GLU A 245 -11.86 -25.37 -12.63
CA GLU A 245 -10.44 -25.77 -12.52
C GLU A 245 -9.44 -24.59 -12.59
N VAL A 246 -9.91 -23.39 -12.94
CA VAL A 246 -9.09 -22.17 -12.99
C VAL A 246 -9.26 -21.40 -11.69
N ASP A 247 -8.17 -21.22 -10.92
CA ASP A 247 -8.17 -20.30 -9.79
C ASP A 247 -8.63 -18.92 -10.28
N PRO A 248 -9.67 -18.31 -9.68
CA PRO A 248 -10.12 -16.98 -10.04
C PRO A 248 -9.00 -15.93 -10.04
N LEU A 249 -7.92 -16.11 -9.26
CA LEU A 249 -6.75 -15.24 -9.23
C LEU A 249 -5.71 -15.51 -10.33
N ASP A 250 -5.91 -16.53 -11.15
CA ASP A 250 -5.00 -16.93 -12.23
C ASP A 250 -5.59 -16.72 -13.63
N GLY A 251 -6.74 -16.05 -13.76
CA GLY A 251 -7.41 -15.82 -15.06
C GLY A 251 -6.54 -15.12 -16.13
N HIS A 252 -5.47 -14.43 -15.73
CA HIS A 252 -4.48 -13.81 -16.62
C HIS A 252 -3.05 -14.36 -16.46
N ALA A 253 -2.88 -15.43 -15.68
CA ALA A 253 -1.57 -16.02 -15.39
C ALA A 253 -0.94 -16.61 -16.65
N MET A 254 -1.73 -17.27 -17.52
CA MET A 254 -1.22 -17.86 -18.76
C MET A 254 -0.68 -16.79 -19.71
N PHE A 255 -1.37 -15.67 -19.83
CA PHE A 255 -0.94 -14.56 -20.67
C PHE A 255 0.26 -13.83 -20.07
N THR A 256 0.30 -13.64 -18.74
CA THR A 256 1.51 -13.15 -18.04
C THR A 256 2.70 -14.08 -18.29
N ARG A 257 2.50 -15.40 -18.29
CA ARG A 257 3.55 -16.38 -18.58
C ARG A 257 4.10 -16.22 -20.00
N LEU A 258 3.24 -15.98 -21.00
CA LEU A 258 3.69 -15.70 -22.37
C LEU A 258 4.55 -14.44 -22.44
N LYS A 259 4.13 -13.34 -21.79
CA LYS A 259 4.94 -12.11 -21.73
C LYS A 259 6.29 -12.34 -21.08
N VAL A 260 6.34 -13.13 -20.02
CA VAL A 260 7.57 -13.52 -19.34
C VAL A 260 8.44 -14.41 -20.25
N ALA A 261 7.83 -15.33 -21.00
CA ALA A 261 8.55 -16.18 -21.96
C ALA A 261 9.14 -15.35 -23.12
N ALA A 262 8.42 -14.35 -23.62
CA ALA A 262 8.96 -13.35 -24.54
C ALA A 262 10.13 -12.60 -23.89
N GLY A 263 10.04 -12.25 -22.61
CA GLY A 263 11.17 -11.73 -21.83
C GLY A 263 12.41 -12.62 -21.92
N PHE A 264 12.29 -13.92 -21.66
CA PHE A 264 13.41 -14.87 -21.78
C PHE A 264 13.95 -15.00 -23.22
N MET A 265 13.07 -14.96 -24.23
CA MET A 265 13.46 -14.92 -25.64
C MET A 265 14.33 -13.69 -25.93
N LEU A 266 13.89 -12.51 -25.48
CA LEU A 266 14.61 -11.25 -25.66
C LEU A 266 15.97 -11.25 -24.94
N LEU A 267 16.10 -11.88 -23.77
CA LEU A 267 17.39 -11.98 -23.07
C LEU A 267 18.45 -12.78 -23.83
N ASP A 268 18.04 -13.64 -24.76
CA ASP A 268 18.96 -14.35 -25.67
C ASP A 268 19.19 -13.60 -26.99
N GLY A 269 18.65 -12.38 -27.15
CA GLY A 269 18.71 -11.60 -28.38
C GLY A 269 17.82 -12.13 -29.50
N ARG A 270 16.85 -12.99 -29.19
CA ARG A 270 15.84 -13.48 -30.13
C ARG A 270 14.59 -12.60 -30.09
N THR A 271 13.90 -12.49 -31.22
CA THR A 271 12.74 -11.58 -31.37
C THR A 271 11.59 -12.16 -32.19
N ASP A 272 11.77 -13.35 -32.75
CA ASP A 272 10.87 -13.99 -33.70
C ASP A 272 9.99 -15.06 -33.04
N ALA A 273 10.56 -15.94 -32.22
CA ALA A 273 9.86 -17.10 -31.68
C ALA A 273 10.23 -17.43 -30.23
N ILE A 274 9.20 -17.66 -29.41
CA ILE A 274 9.32 -18.26 -28.09
C ILE A 274 9.58 -19.76 -28.26
N THR A 275 10.59 -20.27 -27.56
CA THR A 275 10.92 -21.71 -27.55
C THR A 275 10.25 -22.45 -26.39
N ASP A 276 10.26 -23.78 -26.47
CA ASP A 276 9.89 -24.65 -25.35
C ASP A 276 10.65 -24.34 -24.06
N GLU A 277 11.92 -23.98 -24.18
CA GLU A 277 12.76 -23.66 -23.03
C GLU A 277 12.34 -22.32 -22.40
N ASP A 278 12.07 -21.28 -23.21
CA ASP A 278 11.55 -19.99 -22.73
C ASP A 278 10.23 -20.20 -21.97
N TRP A 279 9.34 -21.03 -22.51
CA TRP A 279 8.07 -21.36 -21.87
C TRP A 279 8.26 -22.08 -20.53
N LYS A 280 9.22 -23.01 -20.45
CA LYS A 280 9.56 -23.76 -19.22
C LYS A 280 10.18 -22.84 -18.16
N LEU A 281 11.10 -21.96 -18.55
CA LEU A 281 11.73 -20.96 -17.67
C LEU A 281 10.71 -19.95 -17.16
N ALA A 282 9.83 -19.45 -18.03
CA ALA A 282 8.70 -18.60 -17.64
C ALA A 282 7.79 -19.31 -16.64
N GLY A 283 7.48 -20.58 -16.85
CA GLY A 283 6.73 -21.39 -15.89
C GLY A 283 7.41 -21.46 -14.51
N ALA A 284 8.74 -21.59 -14.47
CA ALA A 284 9.49 -21.58 -13.23
C ALA A 284 9.43 -20.23 -12.50
N LEU A 285 9.53 -19.12 -13.23
CA LEU A 285 9.39 -17.78 -12.65
C LEU A 285 7.95 -17.51 -12.19
N MET A 286 6.95 -17.94 -12.95
CA MET A 286 5.53 -17.83 -12.57
C MET A 286 5.22 -18.60 -11.28
N ARG A 287 5.79 -19.80 -11.08
CA ARG A 287 5.67 -20.53 -9.80
C ARG A 287 6.24 -19.74 -8.61
N ARG A 288 7.36 -19.03 -8.81
CA ARG A 288 7.90 -18.13 -7.76
C ARG A 288 6.96 -16.95 -7.51
N SER A 289 6.30 -16.44 -8.54
CA SER A 289 5.28 -15.40 -8.42
C SER A 289 4.07 -15.85 -7.61
N THR A 290 3.49 -17.01 -7.92
CA THR A 290 2.39 -17.59 -7.14
C THR A 290 2.78 -17.77 -5.68
N ARG A 291 3.94 -18.38 -5.39
CA ARG A 291 4.42 -18.55 -4.01
C ARG A 291 4.59 -17.22 -3.29
N THR A 292 5.09 -16.19 -3.96
CA THR A 292 5.26 -14.86 -3.38
C THR A 292 3.91 -14.24 -3.04
N ARG A 293 2.92 -14.36 -3.94
CA ARG A 293 1.54 -13.92 -3.72
C ARG A 293 0.90 -14.62 -2.50
N GLU A 294 1.04 -15.94 -2.38
CA GLU A 294 0.55 -16.73 -1.24
C GLU A 294 1.19 -16.29 0.09
N GLN A 295 2.51 -16.02 0.09
CA GLN A 295 3.22 -15.53 1.27
C GLN A 295 2.69 -14.16 1.71
N ILE A 296 2.42 -13.26 0.77
CA ILE A 296 1.83 -11.95 1.09
C ILE A 296 0.45 -12.13 1.73
N GLN A 297 -0.42 -12.97 1.17
CA GLN A 297 -1.76 -13.22 1.71
C GLN A 297 -1.69 -13.76 3.16
N THR A 298 -0.71 -14.61 3.44
CA THR A 298 -0.44 -15.12 4.80
C THR A 298 -0.03 -13.97 5.73
N VAL A 299 0.96 -13.16 5.33
CA VAL A 299 1.44 -12.02 6.12
C VAL A 299 0.33 -11.01 6.40
N MET A 300 -0.51 -10.70 5.40
CA MET A 300 -1.65 -9.80 5.55
C MET A 300 -2.68 -10.36 6.53
N SER A 301 -2.99 -11.65 6.46
CA SER A 301 -3.94 -12.31 7.36
C SER A 301 -3.44 -12.24 8.81
N ASP A 302 -2.15 -12.46 9.03
CA ASP A 302 -1.55 -12.39 10.36
C ASP A 302 -1.45 -10.94 10.87
N ALA A 303 -1.17 -9.97 10.00
CA ALA A 303 -1.21 -8.54 10.34
C ALA A 303 -2.63 -8.11 10.75
N ALA A 304 -3.66 -8.53 10.02
CA ALA A 304 -5.05 -8.26 10.34
C ALA A 304 -5.47 -8.86 11.69
N ARG A 305 -5.07 -10.12 11.96
CA ARG A 305 -5.30 -10.78 13.26
C ARG A 305 -4.63 -10.03 14.41
N ARG A 306 -3.36 -9.62 14.26
CA ARG A 306 -2.64 -8.80 15.25
C ARG A 306 -3.34 -7.47 15.51
N SER A 307 -3.74 -6.76 14.45
CA SER A 307 -4.45 -5.48 14.56
C SER A 307 -5.79 -5.61 15.28
N ASN A 308 -6.58 -6.62 14.93
CA ASN A 308 -7.88 -6.86 15.57
C ASN A 308 -7.73 -7.20 17.06
N ARG A 309 -6.72 -8.00 17.43
CA ARG A 309 -6.42 -8.31 18.84
C ARG A 309 -6.00 -7.04 19.61
N ALA A 310 -5.12 -6.23 19.03
CA ALA A 310 -4.69 -4.97 19.65
C ALA A 310 -5.86 -4.00 19.87
N LYS A 311 -6.77 -3.87 18.88
CA LYS A 311 -7.99 -3.05 19.01
C LYS A 311 -8.92 -3.57 20.12
N ALA A 312 -9.11 -4.88 20.21
CA ALA A 312 -9.93 -5.48 21.26
C ALA A 312 -9.37 -5.20 22.66
N HIS A 313 -8.05 -5.33 22.86
CA HIS A 313 -7.41 -4.96 24.12
C HIS A 313 -7.55 -3.47 24.44
N ALA A 314 -7.31 -2.59 23.46
CA ALA A 314 -7.45 -1.14 23.67
C ALA A 314 -8.89 -0.72 24.03
N VAL A 315 -9.90 -1.40 23.45
CA VAL A 315 -11.31 -1.18 23.82
C VAL A 315 -11.59 -1.65 25.24
N ALA A 316 -11.11 -2.84 25.62
CA ALA A 316 -11.29 -3.37 26.96
C ALA A 316 -10.65 -2.48 28.04
N GLU A 317 -9.41 -2.03 27.83
CA GLU A 317 -8.69 -1.12 28.73
C GLU A 317 -9.42 0.22 28.86
N ARG A 318 -9.90 0.78 27.74
CA ARG A 318 -10.69 2.01 27.75
C ARG A 318 -11.98 1.84 28.57
N ASP A 319 -12.69 0.73 28.35
CA ASP A 319 -13.97 0.47 29.02
C ASP A 319 -13.77 0.24 30.53
N GLU A 320 -12.67 -0.39 30.95
CA GLU A 320 -12.25 -0.53 32.35
C GLU A 320 -11.98 0.84 32.99
N VAL A 321 -11.14 1.68 32.35
CA VAL A 321 -10.84 3.05 32.83
C VAL A 321 -12.12 3.91 32.93
N VAL A 322 -13.03 3.78 31.96
CA VAL A 322 -14.31 4.49 32.00
C VAL A 322 -15.18 3.99 33.15
N SER A 323 -15.24 2.68 33.39
CA SER A 323 -15.98 2.08 34.51
C SER A 323 -15.43 2.55 35.86
N GLU A 324 -14.12 2.51 36.04
CA GLU A 324 -13.45 2.98 37.27
C GLU A 324 -13.73 4.46 37.55
N ARG A 325 -13.62 5.32 36.53
CA ARG A 325 -13.97 6.75 36.68
C ARG A 325 -15.43 6.98 37.03
N LYS A 326 -16.35 6.18 36.48
CA LYS A 326 -17.78 6.26 36.83
C LYS A 326 -18.03 5.81 38.26
N LEU A 327 -17.34 4.76 38.71
CA LEU A 327 -17.39 4.27 40.08
C LEU A 327 -16.89 5.33 41.07
N GLU A 328 -15.75 5.97 40.81
CA GLU A 328 -15.22 7.04 41.66
C GLU A 328 -16.13 8.27 41.70
N ARG A 329 -16.74 8.65 40.57
CA ARG A 329 -17.79 9.69 40.54
C ARG A 329 -19.00 9.30 41.38
N ALA A 330 -19.44 8.05 41.30
CA ALA A 330 -20.56 7.56 42.09
C ALA A 330 -20.24 7.58 43.60
N LYS A 331 -19.03 7.17 44.01
CA LYS A 331 -18.56 7.28 45.41
C LYS A 331 -18.58 8.73 45.89
N ALA A 332 -17.97 9.63 45.13
CA ALA A 332 -17.93 11.06 45.47
C ALA A 332 -19.34 11.69 45.54
N GLY A 333 -20.26 11.28 44.66
CA GLY A 333 -21.66 11.69 44.69
C GLY A 333 -22.39 11.21 45.94
N VAL A 334 -22.27 9.92 46.25
CA VAL A 334 -22.89 9.29 47.44
C VAL A 334 -22.41 10.00 48.71
N LEU A 335 -21.10 10.18 48.89
CA LEU A 335 -20.54 10.84 50.07
C LEU A 335 -21.09 12.27 50.22
N ARG A 336 -21.09 13.06 49.14
CA ARG A 336 -21.61 14.43 49.14
C ARG A 336 -23.09 14.51 49.53
N TRP A 337 -23.91 13.57 49.07
CA TRP A 337 -25.34 13.55 49.39
C TRP A 337 -25.62 13.12 50.83
N LEU A 338 -24.87 12.13 51.34
CA LEU A 338 -24.97 11.72 52.74
C LEU A 338 -24.43 12.79 53.69
N GLU A 339 -23.42 13.55 53.28
CA GLU A 339 -22.92 14.71 54.04
C GLU A 339 -23.97 15.81 54.15
N ARG A 340 -24.66 16.12 53.04
CA ARG A 340 -25.67 17.18 52.97
C ARG A 340 -26.99 16.81 53.64
N ASP A 341 -27.51 15.61 53.37
CA ASP A 341 -28.89 15.23 53.73
C ASP A 341 -28.95 14.16 54.84
N GLY A 342 -27.80 13.68 55.31
CA GLY A 342 -27.70 12.71 56.40
C GLY A 342 -27.98 11.28 55.96
N GLU A 343 -29.16 10.77 56.30
CA GLU A 343 -29.55 9.38 56.01
C GLU A 343 -30.42 9.26 54.76
N LEU A 344 -29.96 8.47 53.79
CA LEU A 344 -30.70 8.27 52.54
C LEU A 344 -30.87 6.78 52.19
N PRO A 345 -32.00 6.37 51.61
CA PRO A 345 -32.17 5.03 51.05
C PRO A 345 -31.46 4.90 49.69
N ARG A 346 -31.03 3.67 49.33
CA ARG A 346 -30.33 3.39 48.06
C ARG A 346 -31.04 3.93 46.82
N ASN A 347 -32.36 3.78 46.75
CA ASN A 347 -33.13 4.21 45.58
C ASN A 347 -33.09 5.73 45.37
N GLU A 348 -33.01 6.50 46.44
CA GLU A 348 -32.90 7.96 46.38
C GLU A 348 -31.48 8.40 45.99
N LEU A 349 -30.44 7.72 46.50
CA LEU A 349 -29.06 7.93 46.04
C LEU A 349 -28.93 7.62 44.54
N ARG A 350 -29.56 6.54 44.07
CA ARG A 350 -29.56 6.15 42.65
C ARG A 350 -30.37 7.12 41.78
N SER A 351 -31.51 7.63 42.24
CA SER A 351 -32.32 8.56 41.43
C SER A 351 -31.62 9.90 41.21
N ARG A 352 -30.80 10.35 42.17
CA ARG A 352 -30.01 11.59 42.10
C ARG A 352 -28.80 11.51 41.18
N ALA A 353 -28.33 10.30 40.87
CA ALA A 353 -27.24 10.09 39.94
C ALA A 353 -27.66 10.42 38.50
N ARG A 354 -26.74 10.98 37.71
CA ARG A 354 -26.94 11.14 36.27
C ARG A 354 -26.93 9.77 35.58
N SER A 355 -27.61 9.70 34.42
CA SER A 355 -27.84 8.43 33.73
C SER A 355 -26.57 7.69 33.31
N ASP A 356 -25.46 8.40 33.13
CA ASP A 356 -24.18 7.90 32.64
C ASP A 356 -23.37 7.10 33.68
N TRP A 357 -23.65 7.25 34.98
CA TRP A 357 -22.98 6.51 36.09
C TRP A 357 -23.94 6.00 37.18
N ARG A 358 -25.26 6.11 36.97
CA ARG A 358 -26.30 5.67 37.93
C ARG A 358 -26.23 4.18 38.27
N ASP A 359 -25.79 3.36 37.32
CA ASP A 359 -25.53 1.93 37.49
C ASP A 359 -24.44 1.64 38.52
N GLN A 360 -23.42 2.50 38.62
CA GLN A 360 -22.29 2.35 39.53
C GLN A 360 -22.59 2.71 40.99
N VAL A 361 -23.74 3.35 41.28
CA VAL A 361 -24.10 3.78 42.65
C VAL A 361 -24.19 2.60 43.63
N SER A 362 -24.66 1.44 43.17
CA SER A 362 -24.77 0.28 44.07
C SER A 362 -23.40 -0.31 44.41
N ALA A 363 -22.49 -0.37 43.43
CA ALA A 363 -21.11 -0.80 43.63
C ALA A 363 -20.34 0.20 44.53
N ALA A 364 -20.53 1.50 44.31
CA ALA A 364 -19.95 2.54 45.14
C ALA A 364 -20.40 2.43 46.61
N LEU A 365 -21.69 2.18 46.86
CA LEU A 365 -22.21 1.97 48.22
C LEU A 365 -21.62 0.73 48.87
N ALA A 366 -21.51 -0.38 48.14
CA ALA A 366 -20.92 -1.61 48.67
C ALA A 366 -19.46 -1.39 49.09
N ASP A 367 -18.68 -0.71 48.25
CA ASP A 367 -17.27 -0.40 48.54
C ASP A 367 -17.12 0.57 49.74
N LEU A 368 -17.94 1.62 49.79
CA LEU A 368 -17.95 2.58 50.91
C LEU A 368 -18.42 1.97 52.24
N VAL A 369 -19.27 0.93 52.20
CA VAL A 369 -19.65 0.18 53.41
C VAL A 369 -18.54 -0.77 53.83
N ALA A 370 -17.95 -1.49 52.87
CA ALA A 370 -16.86 -2.41 53.14
C ALA A 370 -15.62 -1.71 53.73
N ASN A 371 -15.31 -0.50 53.28
CA ASN A 371 -14.20 0.30 53.80
C ASN A 371 -14.55 1.12 55.05
N GLY A 372 -15.78 1.00 55.56
CA GLY A 372 -16.23 1.64 56.81
C GLY A 372 -16.51 3.14 56.73
N THR A 373 -16.48 3.75 55.53
CA THR A 373 -16.80 5.18 55.36
C THR A 373 -18.31 5.45 55.48
N VAL A 374 -19.13 4.47 55.09
CA VAL A 374 -20.59 4.50 55.16
C VAL A 374 -21.10 3.34 56.01
N THR A 375 -22.12 3.57 56.83
CA THR A 375 -22.78 2.54 57.64
C THR A 375 -24.15 2.20 57.07
N GLU A 376 -24.44 0.90 56.98
CA GLU A 376 -25.74 0.38 56.59
C GLU A 376 -26.67 0.25 57.81
N ILE A 377 -27.87 0.84 57.74
CA ILE A 377 -28.88 0.85 58.79
C ILE A 377 -30.13 0.12 58.28
N ARG A 378 -30.50 -0.98 58.94
CA ARG A 378 -31.74 -1.72 58.64
C ARG A 378 -32.93 -1.03 59.30
N VAL A 379 -33.98 -0.79 58.52
CA VAL A 379 -35.26 -0.22 58.96
C VAL A 379 -36.42 -1.11 58.49
N ASP A 380 -37.60 -0.96 59.07
CA ASP A 380 -38.78 -1.80 58.77
C ASP A 380 -39.15 -1.87 57.28
N ARG A 381 -38.77 -0.84 56.50
CA ARG A 381 -38.95 -0.78 55.04
C ARG A 381 -37.63 -0.60 54.29
N GLY A 382 -36.66 -1.46 54.58
CA GLY A 382 -35.46 -1.65 53.77
C GLY A 382 -34.18 -1.15 54.43
N THR A 383 -33.25 -0.66 53.61
CA THR A 383 -31.92 -0.24 54.04
C THR A 383 -31.71 1.25 53.81
N ARG A 384 -31.18 1.95 54.83
CA ARG A 384 -30.67 3.31 54.75
C ARG A 384 -29.16 3.36 54.97
N TYR A 385 -28.52 4.41 54.47
CA TYR A 385 -27.08 4.61 54.53
C TYR A 385 -26.77 5.96 55.17
N ARG A 386 -25.68 6.04 55.95
CA ARG A 386 -25.18 7.25 56.62
C ARG A 386 -23.65 7.23 56.62
N LEU A 387 -22.99 8.40 56.65
CA LEU A 387 -21.54 8.47 56.92
C LEU A 387 -21.20 7.91 58.32
N ALA A 388 -20.15 7.10 58.41
CA ALA A 388 -19.64 6.59 59.67
C ALA A 388 -19.01 7.75 60.49
N GLY A 389 -19.30 7.81 61.79
CA GLY A 389 -18.66 8.77 62.72
C GLY A 389 -19.50 9.99 63.13
N ARG A 390 -20.71 10.23 62.58
CA ARG A 390 -21.64 11.19 63.19
C ARG A 390 -22.50 10.50 64.25
N SER A 391 -22.03 10.58 65.49
CA SER A 391 -22.89 10.48 66.68
C SER A 391 -24.02 11.50 66.54
N THR A 392 -25.26 11.03 66.67
CA THR A 392 -26.43 11.88 66.85
C THR A 392 -26.28 12.64 68.15
N LEU A 393 -25.89 13.91 68.09
CA LEU A 393 -26.10 14.97 69.08
C LEU A 393 -25.42 16.22 68.52
N ASP A 394 -26.17 17.11 67.87
CA ASP A 394 -26.42 18.44 68.42
C ASP A 394 -27.40 19.22 67.54
N ARG A 395 -28.33 19.90 68.21
CA ARG A 395 -29.34 20.80 67.63
C ARG A 395 -28.86 22.22 67.87
N GLY A 396 -28.69 22.98 66.79
CA GLY A 396 -28.91 24.42 66.80
C GLY A 396 -27.65 25.28 66.75
N SER A 397 -27.46 25.95 65.61
CA SER A 397 -27.33 27.41 65.61
C SER A 397 -27.50 27.92 64.19
N THR A 398 -28.50 28.77 64.01
CA THR A 398 -28.65 29.75 62.94
C THR A 398 -27.35 30.53 62.72
N HIS A 399 -26.93 30.67 61.46
CA HIS A 399 -26.19 31.83 61.01
C HIS A 399 -26.59 32.21 59.59
N GLU A 400 -26.68 33.52 59.42
CA GLU A 400 -27.36 34.27 58.39
C GLU A 400 -26.58 34.30 57.06
N ASN A 401 -27.33 34.44 55.97
CA ASN A 401 -26.81 34.85 54.67
C ASN A 401 -26.22 36.26 54.73
N PRO A 402 -25.29 36.56 53.81
CA PRO A 402 -25.46 37.76 53.03
C PRO A 402 -25.57 37.47 51.53
N SER A 403 -26.57 38.16 51.00
CA SER A 403 -26.89 38.58 49.64
C SER A 403 -25.84 38.50 48.53
N SER A 404 -26.40 38.16 47.37
CA SER A 404 -25.95 38.32 45.99
C SER A 404 -25.46 39.71 45.59
N GLU A 405 -24.47 39.74 44.71
CA GLU A 405 -24.42 40.67 43.57
C GLU A 405 -23.85 39.89 42.37
N GLY A 406 -24.54 40.01 41.23
CA GLY A 406 -24.15 39.36 39.97
C GLY A 406 -23.68 40.38 38.94
N VAL A 407 -22.96 39.91 37.92
CA VAL A 407 -22.98 40.47 36.56
C VAL A 407 -22.72 39.34 35.55
N ASP A 408 -23.50 39.40 34.47
CA ASP A 408 -23.63 38.47 33.35
C ASP A 408 -22.51 38.57 32.27
N ARG A 409 -22.40 37.46 31.53
CA ARG A 409 -22.05 37.21 30.11
C ARG A 409 -21.42 38.32 29.22
N ALA A 410 -20.32 37.98 28.52
CA ALA A 410 -20.25 37.90 27.03
C ALA A 410 -18.83 37.63 26.45
N SER A 411 -18.70 36.51 25.74
CA SER A 411 -18.26 36.30 24.33
C SER A 411 -17.19 37.18 23.62
N THR A 412 -16.17 36.47 23.12
CA THR A 412 -15.54 36.46 21.75
C THR A 412 -14.64 37.59 21.17
N LEU A 413 -13.49 37.11 20.65
CA LEU A 413 -12.68 37.50 19.46
C LEU A 413 -11.52 38.53 19.57
N ASP A 414 -10.30 37.96 19.66
CA ASP A 414 -9.20 37.95 18.64
C ASP A 414 -8.34 39.21 18.30
N PRO A 415 -7.14 39.05 17.67
CA PRO A 415 -5.88 39.58 18.19
C PRO A 415 -5.17 40.61 17.29
N SER A 416 -4.15 41.28 17.83
CA SER A 416 -3.26 42.21 17.12
C SER A 416 -1.89 42.20 17.82
N ALA A 417 -0.87 41.59 17.20
CA ALA A 417 0.15 42.19 16.33
C ALA A 417 1.33 42.83 17.07
N ALA A 418 2.52 42.24 16.91
CA ALA A 418 3.81 42.94 17.02
C ALA A 418 4.87 42.21 16.18
N LYS A 419 5.62 43.01 15.40
CA LYS A 419 6.61 42.65 14.37
C LYS A 419 8.05 42.74 14.89
N SER A 420 8.88 41.80 14.41
CA SER A 420 10.32 41.90 14.04
C SER A 420 11.39 42.11 15.15
N PRO A 421 12.72 41.92 14.90
CA PRO A 421 13.45 41.44 13.70
C PRO A 421 14.60 40.42 13.92
N GLY A 422 14.94 39.68 12.85
CA GLY A 422 16.29 39.56 12.25
C GLY A 422 17.47 38.95 13.03
N GLU A 423 17.94 37.78 12.58
CA GLU A 423 19.37 37.44 12.61
C GLU A 423 19.72 36.49 11.45
N THR A 424 20.88 36.69 10.85
CA THR A 424 21.42 36.01 9.65
C THR A 424 22.84 35.52 9.96
N ILE A 425 23.42 34.76 9.00
CA ILE A 425 24.84 34.34 8.80
C ILE A 425 25.08 32.86 9.25
N PRO A 426 25.93 32.03 8.58
CA PRO A 426 25.96 31.59 7.16
C PRO A 426 26.36 30.09 6.94
N GLY A 427 26.13 29.58 5.72
CA GLY A 427 27.04 28.68 4.98
C GLY A 427 27.27 27.22 5.42
N ASP A 428 26.77 26.27 4.62
CA ASP A 428 27.59 25.16 4.12
C ASP A 428 27.03 24.65 2.77
N THR A 429 27.93 24.41 1.84
CA THR A 429 27.72 24.13 0.42
C THR A 429 28.03 22.67 0.13
N THR A 430 27.07 21.91 -0.42
CA THR A 430 27.38 20.79 -1.32
C THR A 430 26.26 20.62 -2.36
N GLU A 431 26.58 21.01 -3.60
CA GLU A 431 25.86 20.67 -4.82
C GLU A 431 26.00 19.18 -5.14
N ASN A 432 24.90 18.54 -5.51
CA ASN A 432 24.82 17.57 -6.63
C ASN A 432 23.37 17.09 -6.81
N THR A 433 22.59 17.89 -7.53
CA THR A 433 21.29 17.49 -8.09
C THR A 433 21.42 17.58 -9.61
N PRO A 434 21.12 16.51 -10.39
CA PRO A 434 21.13 16.62 -11.84
C PRO A 434 20.05 17.61 -12.28
N GLY A 435 20.48 18.67 -12.97
CA GLY A 435 19.62 19.75 -13.42
C GLY A 435 18.51 19.26 -14.36
N LEU A 436 17.29 19.70 -14.08
CA LEU A 436 16.16 19.60 -14.99
C LEU A 436 16.50 20.35 -16.28
N THR A 437 16.23 19.75 -17.44
CA THR A 437 16.50 20.39 -18.73
C THR A 437 15.62 21.64 -18.91
N PRO A 438 16.05 22.64 -19.69
CA PRO A 438 15.29 23.88 -19.91
C PRO A 438 13.83 23.66 -20.37
N ARG A 439 13.54 22.53 -21.02
CA ARG A 439 12.21 22.11 -21.46
C ARG A 439 11.25 21.77 -20.29
N VAL A 440 11.79 21.43 -19.11
CA VAL A 440 11.01 21.14 -17.89
C VAL A 440 10.45 22.42 -17.25
N LEU A 441 11.16 23.54 -17.36
CA LEU A 441 10.70 24.82 -16.81
C LEU A 441 9.55 25.41 -17.64
N GLU A 442 9.46 25.10 -18.94
CA GLU A 442 8.36 25.56 -19.79
C GLU A 442 7.03 24.84 -19.52
N ILE A 443 7.06 23.56 -19.12
CA ILE A 443 5.83 22.79 -18.86
C ILE A 443 5.23 23.14 -17.49
N LEU A 444 6.06 23.44 -16.48
CA LEU A 444 5.60 23.75 -15.13
C LEU A 444 5.09 25.19 -14.96
N ASN A 445 5.41 26.11 -15.89
CA ASN A 445 5.04 27.52 -15.81
C ASN A 445 3.74 27.89 -16.56
N GLN A 446 2.99 26.91 -17.11
CA GLN A 446 1.70 27.17 -17.77
C GLN A 446 0.47 27.00 -16.87
N GLU A 447 0.64 26.82 -15.56
CA GLU A 447 -0.46 26.91 -14.58
C GLU A 447 -0.25 28.11 -13.65
N HIS A 448 -0.46 29.31 -14.18
CA HIS A 448 -0.86 30.50 -13.41
C HIS A 448 -1.67 31.46 -14.27
#